data_AF-A0A3D5AJZ5-F1
#
_entry.id   AF-A0A3D5AJZ5-F1
#
_cell.length_a   1.000
_cell.length_b   1.000
_cell.length_c   1.000
_cell.angle_alpha   90.00
_cell.angle_beta   90.00
_cell.angle_gamma   90.00
#
_symmetry.space_group_name_H-M   'P 1'
#
loop_
_entity.id
_entity.type
_entity.pdbx_description
1 polymer ?
#
loop_
_entity_poly.entity_id
_entity_poly.type
_entity_poly.pdbx_seq_one_letter_code
_entity_poly.pdbx_strand_id
1 'polypeptide(L)'
;MIGQTKDAGWEIGVSKTLPYSVTEVWDFISSPAGVKLWLGEGANLKPQKGSHYKTSAGTEGKVRSFHKHDRMRLTWRPKGWDHDTTVQVAISPSGAKTVLRFHQEWLADSAERERQRDHWRSVMSAVADALANGR
;
A
#
# COMPACT_ATOMS: atom_id res chain seq x y z
N MET A 1 -6.83 8.89 34.32
CA MET A 1 -6.33 8.97 32.94
C MET A 1 -5.15 8.02 32.83
N ILE A 2 -5.32 6.87 32.17
CA ILE A 2 -4.20 5.94 31.89
C ILE A 2 -4.40 5.43 30.46
N GLY A 3 -4.07 6.29 29.50
CA GLY A 3 -4.03 5.97 28.07
C GLY A 3 -2.60 5.60 27.71
N GLN A 4 -2.28 4.31 27.77
CA GLN A 4 -1.10 3.74 27.13
C GLN A 4 -1.36 2.24 26.95
N THR A 5 -2.09 1.90 25.89
CA THR A 5 -2.07 0.51 25.41
C THR A 5 -0.68 0.25 24.85
N LYS A 6 0.06 -0.66 25.49
CA LYS A 6 1.29 -1.28 24.98
C LYS A 6 0.98 -2.10 23.72
N ASP A 7 0.55 -1.47 22.63
CA ASP A 7 0.27 -2.15 21.36
C ASP A 7 0.46 -1.21 20.15
N ALA A 8 1.32 -0.20 20.25
CA ALA A 8 1.76 0.50 19.03
C ALA A 8 2.71 -0.45 18.29
N GLY A 9 2.17 -1.40 17.52
CA GLY A 9 2.96 -2.33 16.71
C GLY A 9 3.95 -1.56 15.82
N TRP A 10 4.93 -2.28 15.27
CA TRP A 10 5.96 -1.65 14.44
C TRP A 10 5.35 -1.07 13.15
N GLU A 11 5.98 -0.03 12.61
CA GLU A 11 5.54 0.62 11.38
C GLU A 11 6.69 0.91 10.41
N ILE A 12 6.34 1.00 9.13
CA ILE A 12 7.27 1.31 8.04
C ILE A 12 6.62 2.23 7.01
N GLY A 13 7.40 3.18 6.50
CA GLY A 13 7.03 4.02 5.36
C GLY A 13 8.09 3.99 4.27
N VAL A 14 7.66 3.82 3.02
CA VAL A 14 8.50 3.99 1.81
C VAL A 14 7.82 5.00 0.91
N SER A 15 8.54 6.06 0.52
CA SER A 15 8.01 7.09 -0.37
C SER A 15 8.99 7.48 -1.46
N LYS A 16 8.47 7.91 -2.61
CA LYS A 16 9.24 8.42 -3.74
C LYS A 16 8.47 9.56 -4.41
N THR A 17 9.20 10.57 -4.86
CA THR A 17 8.63 11.62 -5.72
C THR A 17 8.71 11.16 -7.18
N LEU A 18 7.57 11.05 -7.83
CA LEU A 18 7.41 10.61 -9.21
C LEU A 18 7.13 11.83 -10.11
N PRO A 19 7.74 11.90 -11.31
CA PRO A 19 7.62 13.04 -12.21
C PRO A 19 6.31 13.04 -13.02
N TYR A 20 5.19 12.73 -12.37
CA TYR A 20 3.86 12.65 -12.97
C TYR A 20 2.83 13.38 -12.10
N SER A 21 1.71 13.78 -12.72
CA SER A 21 0.60 14.40 -12.02
C SER A 21 -0.07 13.45 -11.02
N VAL A 22 -0.78 14.02 -10.05
CA VAL A 22 -1.54 13.27 -9.04
C VAL A 22 -2.54 12.32 -9.69
N THR A 23 -3.20 12.78 -10.76
CA THR A 23 -4.16 11.98 -11.52
C THR A 23 -3.50 10.79 -12.19
N GLU A 24 -2.38 10.98 -12.90
CA GLU A 24 -1.66 9.88 -13.57
C GLU A 24 -1.20 8.80 -12.56
N VAL A 25 -0.61 9.22 -11.43
CA VAL A 25 -0.14 8.27 -10.40
C VAL A 25 -1.33 7.56 -9.75
N TRP A 26 -2.42 8.28 -9.46
CA TRP A 26 -3.61 7.68 -8.85
C TRP A 26 -4.29 6.68 -9.77
N ASP A 27 -4.53 7.05 -11.02
CA ASP A 27 -5.22 6.22 -11.98
C ASP A 27 -4.41 4.94 -12.22
N PHE A 28 -3.09 5.02 -12.29
CA PHE A 28 -2.23 3.84 -12.33
C PHE A 28 -2.34 2.99 -11.06
N ILE A 29 -2.09 3.56 -9.86
CA ILE A 29 -1.99 2.77 -8.62
C ILE A 29 -3.32 2.12 -8.21
N SER A 30 -4.44 2.70 -8.64
CA SER A 30 -5.79 2.18 -8.42
C SER A 30 -6.34 1.33 -9.58
N SER A 31 -5.66 1.30 -10.73
CA SER A 31 -6.01 0.43 -11.86
C SER A 31 -5.78 -1.06 -11.52
N PRO A 32 -6.41 -1.99 -12.26
CA PRO A 32 -6.12 -3.42 -12.11
C PRO A 32 -4.64 -3.77 -12.27
N ALA A 33 -3.91 -3.09 -13.18
CA ALA A 33 -2.48 -3.31 -13.39
C ALA A 33 -1.64 -2.84 -12.19
N GLY A 34 -1.92 -1.64 -11.67
CA GLY A 34 -1.24 -1.12 -10.48
C GLY A 34 -1.56 -1.96 -9.24
N VAL A 35 -2.84 -2.27 -9.01
CA VAL A 35 -3.27 -3.14 -7.90
C VAL A 35 -2.59 -4.50 -7.97
N LYS A 36 -2.58 -5.16 -9.13
CA LYS A 36 -1.84 -6.41 -9.32
C LYS A 36 -0.35 -6.27 -8.96
N LEU A 37 0.26 -5.15 -9.32
CA LEU A 37 1.68 -4.90 -9.09
C LEU A 37 2.04 -4.73 -7.61
N TRP A 38 1.28 -3.93 -6.86
CA TRP A 38 1.61 -3.63 -5.46
C TRP A 38 0.89 -4.51 -4.44
N LEU A 39 -0.34 -4.96 -4.73
CA LEU A 39 -1.13 -5.81 -3.84
C LEU A 39 -0.85 -7.29 -4.10
N GLY A 40 -0.59 -7.66 -5.36
CA GLY A 40 -0.22 -9.01 -5.78
C GLY A 40 -1.16 -9.59 -6.84
N GLU A 41 -0.71 -10.67 -7.47
CA GLU A 41 -1.42 -11.34 -8.57
C GLU A 41 -2.83 -11.78 -8.16
N GLY A 42 -3.83 -11.57 -9.03
CA GLY A 42 -5.21 -11.96 -8.77
C GLY A 42 -5.95 -11.09 -7.75
N ALA A 43 -5.30 -10.05 -7.20
CA ALA A 43 -5.97 -9.08 -6.36
C ALA A 43 -7.07 -8.34 -7.15
N ASN A 44 -8.29 -8.36 -6.62
CA ASN A 44 -9.38 -7.52 -7.10
C ASN A 44 -9.80 -6.55 -6.00
N LEU A 45 -9.29 -5.32 -6.08
CA LEU A 45 -9.58 -4.27 -5.11
C LEU A 45 -10.78 -3.45 -5.56
N LYS A 46 -11.94 -3.67 -4.94
CA LYS A 46 -13.12 -2.82 -5.15
C LYS A 46 -13.02 -1.56 -4.30
N PRO A 47 -13.27 -0.34 -4.84
CA PRO A 47 -13.18 0.93 -4.11
C PRO A 47 -14.38 1.15 -3.17
N GLN A 48 -14.73 0.14 -2.37
CA GLN A 48 -15.85 0.15 -1.45
C GLN A 48 -15.38 -0.37 -0.10
N LYS A 49 -15.59 0.44 0.95
CA LYS A 49 -15.28 0.07 2.34
C LYS A 49 -15.96 -1.26 2.69
N GLY A 50 -15.19 -2.16 3.31
CA GLY A 50 -15.62 -3.51 3.68
C GLY A 50 -15.43 -4.57 2.59
N SER A 51 -15.08 -4.18 1.36
CA SER A 51 -14.79 -5.15 0.30
C SER A 51 -13.56 -5.97 0.62
N HIS A 52 -13.69 -7.29 0.54
CA HIS A 52 -12.58 -8.22 0.73
C HIS A 52 -11.79 -8.40 -0.56
N TYR A 53 -10.51 -8.68 -0.42
CA TYR A 53 -9.65 -9.12 -1.51
C TYR A 53 -8.82 -10.33 -1.04
N LYS A 54 -8.39 -11.12 -2.01
CA LYS A 54 -7.41 -12.19 -1.82
C LYS A 54 -6.54 -12.27 -3.07
N THR A 55 -5.25 -12.42 -2.85
CA THR A 55 -4.25 -12.60 -3.91
C THR A 55 -4.00 -14.09 -4.16
N SER A 56 -3.41 -14.41 -5.28
CA SER A 56 -2.99 -15.77 -5.65
C SER A 56 -1.89 -16.30 -4.71
N ALA A 57 -1.06 -15.42 -4.16
CA ALA A 57 -0.06 -15.75 -3.14
C ALA A 57 -0.68 -16.00 -1.75
N GLY A 58 -1.97 -15.72 -1.57
CA GLY A 58 -2.71 -15.96 -0.34
C GLY A 58 -2.73 -14.77 0.63
N THR A 59 -2.13 -13.63 0.28
CA THR A 59 -2.38 -12.36 1.00
C THR A 59 -3.85 -12.01 0.89
N GLU A 60 -4.48 -11.68 2.01
CA GLU A 60 -5.90 -11.32 2.09
C GLU A 60 -6.14 -10.12 3.00
N GLY A 61 -7.30 -9.50 2.84
CA GLY A 61 -7.69 -8.36 3.65
C GLY A 61 -8.96 -7.70 3.16
N LYS A 62 -9.23 -6.49 3.66
CA LYS A 62 -10.39 -5.68 3.29
C LYS A 62 -10.08 -4.21 3.17
N VAL A 63 -10.82 -3.52 2.30
CA VAL A 63 -10.75 -2.07 2.16
C VAL A 63 -11.34 -1.39 3.40
N ARG A 64 -10.57 -0.51 4.03
CA ARG A 64 -10.95 0.28 5.20
C ARG A 64 -11.43 1.68 4.81
N SER A 65 -10.80 2.29 3.82
CA SER A 65 -11.20 3.55 3.20
C SER A 65 -10.61 3.70 1.80
N PHE A 66 -11.26 4.50 0.97
CA PHE A 66 -10.83 4.79 -0.39
C PHE A 66 -11.21 6.23 -0.74
N HIS A 67 -10.22 7.11 -0.82
CA HIS A 67 -10.36 8.53 -1.12
C HIS A 67 -9.63 8.83 -2.43
N LYS A 68 -10.40 9.08 -3.49
CA LYS A 68 -9.86 9.30 -4.83
C LYS A 68 -8.85 10.45 -4.83
N HIS A 69 -7.72 10.26 -5.52
CA HIS A 69 -6.61 11.22 -5.64
C HIS A 69 -5.93 11.62 -4.30
N ASP A 70 -6.14 10.85 -3.24
CA ASP A 70 -5.54 11.11 -1.92
C ASP A 70 -4.96 9.82 -1.35
N ARG A 71 -5.83 8.88 -0.94
CA ARG A 71 -5.39 7.71 -0.17
C ARG A 71 -6.37 6.55 -0.21
N MET A 72 -5.84 5.33 -0.21
CA MET A 72 -6.57 4.12 0.14
C MET A 72 -5.92 3.41 1.34
N ARG A 73 -6.76 2.80 2.18
CA ARG A 73 -6.35 2.04 3.36
C ARG A 73 -7.00 0.67 3.33
N LEU A 74 -6.24 -0.36 3.63
CA LEU A 74 -6.65 -1.76 3.64
C LEU A 74 -6.04 -2.49 4.84
N THR A 75 -6.73 -3.53 5.32
CA THR A 75 -6.02 -4.56 6.10
C THR A 75 -5.19 -5.41 5.15
N TRP A 76 -4.08 -5.96 5.65
CA TRP A 76 -3.14 -6.74 4.89
C TRP A 76 -2.61 -7.87 5.77
N ARG A 77 -2.88 -9.10 5.35
CA ARG A 77 -2.40 -10.31 6.01
C ARG A 77 -1.83 -11.28 4.99
N PRO A 78 -0.49 -11.36 4.85
CA PRO A 78 0.17 -12.39 4.05
C PRO A 78 -0.21 -13.79 4.51
N LYS A 79 -0.07 -14.76 3.60
CA LYS A 79 -0.29 -16.16 3.93
C LYS A 79 0.64 -16.59 5.07
N GLY A 80 0.06 -17.18 6.12
CA GLY A 80 0.81 -17.69 7.27
C GLY A 80 1.03 -16.69 8.40
N TRP A 81 0.59 -15.43 8.25
CA TRP A 81 0.55 -14.48 9.36
C TRP A 81 -0.70 -14.73 10.21
N ASP A 82 -0.56 -14.57 11.52
CA ASP A 82 -1.62 -14.73 12.53
C ASP A 82 -2.27 -13.40 12.92
N HIS A 83 -1.73 -12.27 12.46
CA HIS A 83 -2.20 -10.92 12.75
C HIS A 83 -2.45 -10.13 11.45
N ASP A 84 -3.34 -9.14 11.53
CA ASP A 84 -3.58 -8.19 10.45
C ASP A 84 -2.67 -6.98 10.62
N THR A 85 -2.06 -6.53 9.51
CA THR A 85 -1.51 -5.17 9.43
C THR A 85 -2.48 -4.23 8.74
N THR A 86 -2.23 -2.93 8.83
CA THR A 86 -2.86 -1.97 7.94
C THR A 86 -1.82 -1.49 6.93
N VAL A 87 -2.17 -1.52 5.64
CA VAL A 87 -1.45 -0.83 4.58
C VAL A 87 -2.23 0.41 4.16
N GLN A 88 -1.50 1.50 3.97
CA GLN A 88 -1.95 2.76 3.43
C GLN A 88 -1.13 3.10 2.19
N VAL A 89 -1.81 3.31 1.08
CA VAL A 89 -1.24 3.85 -0.16
C VAL A 89 -1.75 5.28 -0.28
N ALA A 90 -0.85 6.26 -0.20
CA ALA A 90 -1.18 7.67 -0.22
C ALA A 90 -0.38 8.39 -1.31
N ILE A 91 -1.00 9.40 -1.90
CA ILE A 91 -0.36 10.31 -2.84
C ILE A 91 -0.55 11.76 -2.38
N SER A 92 0.43 12.61 -2.67
CA SER A 92 0.32 14.04 -2.42
C SER A 92 1.04 14.86 -3.51
N PRO A 93 0.52 16.04 -3.86
CA PRO A 93 1.16 16.90 -4.86
C PRO A 93 2.51 17.44 -4.35
N SER A 94 3.46 17.58 -5.28
CA SER A 94 4.77 18.21 -5.07
C SER A 94 5.13 19.03 -6.32
N GLY A 95 4.53 20.21 -6.44
CA GLY A 95 4.56 20.99 -7.68
C GLY A 95 3.87 20.22 -8.82
N ALA A 96 4.55 20.09 -9.96
CA ALA A 96 4.09 19.27 -11.09
C ALA A 96 4.34 17.76 -10.91
N LYS A 97 4.90 17.35 -9.76
CA LYS A 97 5.24 15.97 -9.42
C LYS A 97 4.29 15.44 -8.34
N THR A 98 4.38 14.15 -8.05
CA THR A 98 3.57 13.50 -7.02
C THR A 98 4.45 12.68 -6.09
N VAL A 99 4.26 12.81 -4.79
CA VAL A 99 4.84 11.89 -3.81
C VAL A 99 3.90 10.70 -3.68
N LEU A 100 4.38 9.49 -3.96
CA LEU A 100 3.71 8.23 -3.63
C LEU A 100 4.31 7.68 -2.34
N ARG A 101 3.47 7.20 -1.42
CA ARG A 101 3.88 6.58 -0.16
C ARG A 101 3.11 5.28 0.10
N PHE A 102 3.84 4.22 0.39
CA PHE A 102 3.35 3.03 1.08
C PHE A 102 3.68 3.17 2.57
N HIS A 103 2.68 2.99 3.42
CA HIS A 103 2.84 2.96 4.87
C HIS A 103 2.18 1.70 5.42
N GLN A 104 2.85 0.99 6.31
CA GLN A 104 2.31 -0.19 6.97
C GLN A 104 2.51 -0.10 8.47
N GLU A 105 1.47 -0.40 9.24
CA GLU A 105 1.41 -0.34 10.71
C GLU A 105 0.87 -1.67 11.27
N TRP A 106 1.05 -1.88 12.58
CA TRP A 106 0.73 -3.11 13.33
C TRP A 106 1.62 -4.31 12.98
N LEU A 107 2.88 -4.07 12.59
CA LEU A 107 3.86 -5.13 12.37
C LEU A 107 4.28 -5.74 13.72
N ALA A 108 4.53 -7.05 13.75
CA ALA A 108 4.80 -7.76 15.00
C ALA A 108 6.14 -7.39 15.63
N ASP A 109 7.19 -7.27 14.81
CA ASP A 109 8.55 -7.05 15.30
C ASP A 109 9.45 -6.28 14.30
N SER A 110 10.69 -6.01 14.73
CA SER A 110 11.67 -5.29 13.93
C SER A 110 12.14 -6.07 12.68
N ALA A 111 12.14 -7.40 12.73
CA ALA A 111 12.53 -8.24 11.61
C ALA A 111 11.44 -8.24 10.52
N GLU A 112 10.17 -8.30 10.91
CA GLU A 112 9.03 -8.14 10.03
C GLU A 112 8.99 -6.75 9.40
N ARG A 113 9.26 -5.71 10.19
CA ARG A 113 9.39 -4.34 9.70
C ARG A 113 10.45 -4.23 8.60
N GLU A 114 11.61 -4.87 8.76
CA GLU A 114 12.67 -4.79 7.75
C GLU A 114 12.32 -5.61 6.49
N ARG A 115 11.76 -6.81 6.65
CA ARG A 115 11.21 -7.57 5.51
C ARG A 115 10.19 -6.74 4.72
N GLN A 116 9.32 -6.03 5.42
CA GLN A 116 8.31 -5.20 4.77
C GLN A 116 8.88 -3.93 4.16
N ARG A 117 9.92 -3.33 4.75
CA ARG A 117 10.66 -2.24 4.11
C ARG A 117 11.18 -2.66 2.74
N ASP A 118 11.84 -3.81 2.65
CA ASP A 118 12.42 -4.29 1.40
C ASP A 118 11.35 -4.63 0.37
N HIS A 119 10.25 -5.25 0.81
CA HIS A 119 9.07 -5.47 -0.03
C HIS A 119 8.56 -4.15 -0.63
N TRP A 120 8.28 -3.13 0.20
CA TRP A 120 7.74 -1.86 -0.28
C TRP A 120 8.72 -1.05 -1.13
N ARG A 121 10.03 -1.18 -0.89
CA ARG A 121 11.07 -0.61 -1.78
C ARG A 121 11.04 -1.25 -3.16
N SER A 122 10.94 -2.58 -3.21
CA SER A 122 10.82 -3.33 -4.47
C SER A 122 9.56 -2.94 -5.24
N VAL A 123 8.41 -2.90 -4.55
CA VAL A 123 7.13 -2.43 -5.12
C VAL A 123 7.23 -1.00 -5.65
N MET A 124 7.84 -0.08 -4.89
CA MET A 124 8.04 1.31 -5.33
C MET A 124 8.89 1.40 -6.60
N SER A 125 9.93 0.57 -6.72
CA SER A 125 10.74 0.49 -7.95
C SER A 125 9.89 0.02 -9.12
N ALA A 126 9.19 -1.10 -8.96
CA ALA A 126 8.36 -1.67 -10.01
C ALA A 126 7.26 -0.71 -10.47
N VAL A 127 6.62 0.02 -9.54
CA VAL A 127 5.62 1.06 -9.87
C VAL A 127 6.25 2.19 -10.69
N ALA A 128 7.43 2.67 -10.28
CA ALA A 128 8.12 3.74 -11.01
C ALA A 128 8.52 3.28 -12.43
N ASP A 129 8.99 2.05 -12.56
CA ASP A 129 9.38 1.47 -13.86
C ASP A 129 8.16 1.26 -14.77
N ALA A 130 7.04 0.77 -14.22
CA ALA A 130 5.81 0.61 -14.97
C ALA A 130 5.24 1.95 -15.48
N LEU A 131 5.28 2.99 -14.66
CA LEU A 131 4.89 4.35 -15.07
C LEU A 131 5.84 4.95 -16.13
N ALA A 132 7.11 4.56 -16.13
CA ALA A 132 8.07 4.99 -17.16
C ALA A 132 7.85 4.27 -18.48
N ASN A 133 7.49 2.98 -18.44
CA ASN A 133 7.35 2.10 -19.61
C ASN A 133 5.95 2.07 -20.23
N GLY A 134 4.91 2.49 -19.49
CA GLY A 134 3.53 2.60 -19.99
C GLY A 134 3.27 3.83 -20.88
N ARG A 135 4.32 4.42 -21.42
CA ARG A 135 4.29 5.56 -22.34
C ARG A 135 4.41 5.11 -23.79
#